data_AF-A0A951WC19-F1
#
_entry.id   AF-A0A951WC19-F1
#
_cell.length_a   1.000
_cell.length_b   1.000
_cell.length_c   1.000
_cell.angle_alpha   90.00
_cell.angle_beta   90.00
_cell.angle_gamma   90.00
#
_symmetry.space_group_name_H-M   'P 1'
#
loop_
_entity.id
_entity.type
_entity.pdbx_description
1 polymer ?
#
loop_
_entity_poly.entity_id
_entity_poly.type
_entity_poly.pdbx_seq_one_letter_code
_entity_poly.pdbx_strand_id
1 'polypeptide(L)'
;MKSDFDLNRQNQSTESKIIASLERIAQAFRVLLWQESKEYALSPIQIQLLIFLHFHSEEKRKVSYLANEFNMSKATISETVKTMEQKELIVKAYDPADTRSYTIHLTEKGRDLAEKTSGFTREIRVPVDQLNPDDKENLLLSLLSIIRHLNQTQIITVQRMCMSCSHYKTDKKGEHFCSLLNQKLNASDLRIDCPDHELKAES
;
A
#
# COMPACT_ATOMS: atom_id res chain seq x y z
N MET A 1 -8.70 -23.51 16.44
CA MET A 1 -7.35 -23.50 15.84
C MET A 1 -6.34 -23.18 16.94
N LYS A 2 -5.22 -23.91 17.04
CA LYS A 2 -4.13 -23.50 17.97
C LYS A 2 -3.51 -22.20 17.43
N SER A 3 -2.99 -21.35 18.30
CA SER A 3 -2.40 -20.06 17.89
C SER A 3 -1.13 -20.28 17.06
N ASP A 4 -0.86 -19.43 16.08
CA ASP A 4 0.44 -19.37 15.36
C ASP A 4 1.53 -18.68 16.19
N PHE A 5 1.15 -18.10 17.33
CA PHE A 5 2.05 -17.46 18.30
C PHE A 5 2.43 -18.39 19.46
N ASP A 6 1.96 -19.64 19.47
CA ASP A 6 2.50 -20.68 20.36
C ASP A 6 3.88 -21.13 19.84
N LEU A 7 4.94 -20.87 20.61
CA LEU A 7 6.31 -21.14 20.22
C LEU A 7 6.58 -22.62 19.89
N ASN A 8 5.93 -23.55 20.58
CA ASN A 8 6.14 -24.98 20.33
C ASN A 8 5.61 -25.36 18.94
N ARG A 9 4.44 -24.85 18.56
CA ARG A 9 3.84 -25.07 17.24
C ARG A 9 4.54 -24.26 16.17
N GLN A 10 4.84 -23.00 16.44
CA GLN A 10 5.55 -22.10 15.53
C GLN A 10 6.87 -22.73 15.07
N ASN A 11 7.64 -23.34 15.97
CA ASN A 11 8.90 -23.96 15.60
C ASN A 11 8.75 -25.26 14.78
N GLN A 12 7.56 -25.86 14.77
CA GLN A 12 7.28 -27.14 14.11
C GLN A 12 6.50 -27.01 12.79
N SER A 13 5.83 -25.88 12.52
CA SER A 13 5.03 -25.65 11.30
C SER A 13 5.64 -24.55 10.44
N THR A 14 5.76 -24.83 9.14
CA THR A 14 6.22 -23.84 8.15
C THR A 14 5.22 -22.68 8.02
N GLU A 15 3.92 -22.97 8.04
CA GLU A 15 2.85 -21.96 7.95
C GLU A 15 2.92 -20.99 9.13
N SER A 16 3.05 -21.50 10.35
CA SER A 16 3.17 -20.65 11.54
C SER A 16 4.47 -19.82 11.52
N LYS A 17 5.58 -20.33 10.97
CA LYS A 17 6.81 -19.55 10.76
C LYS A 17 6.59 -18.42 9.75
N ILE A 18 5.89 -18.66 8.64
CA ILE A 18 5.57 -17.64 7.65
C ILE A 18 4.74 -16.52 8.28
N ILE A 19 3.69 -16.86 9.03
CA ILE A 19 2.84 -15.87 9.72
C ILE A 19 3.66 -15.02 10.69
N ALA A 20 4.51 -15.66 11.51
CA ALA A 20 5.37 -14.95 12.45
C ALA A 20 6.42 -14.07 11.75
N SER A 21 6.95 -14.52 10.60
CA SER A 21 7.87 -13.72 9.79
C SER A 21 7.19 -12.48 9.21
N LEU A 22 5.96 -12.60 8.69
CA LEU A 22 5.18 -11.46 8.20
C LEU A 22 4.91 -10.44 9.31
N GLU A 23 4.59 -10.90 10.52
CA GLU A 23 4.40 -10.03 11.69
C GLU A 23 5.69 -9.26 12.03
N ARG A 24 6.84 -9.93 12.05
CA ARG A 24 8.14 -9.29 12.32
C ARG A 24 8.50 -8.26 11.25
N ILE A 25 8.21 -8.53 9.98
CA ILE A 25 8.41 -7.57 8.90
C ILE A 25 7.47 -6.37 9.05
N ALA A 26 6.19 -6.59 9.39
CA ALA A 26 5.26 -5.50 9.68
C ALA A 26 5.74 -4.64 10.86
N GLN A 27 6.32 -5.26 11.88
CA GLN A 27 6.94 -4.54 13.00
C GLN A 27 8.17 -3.74 12.56
N ALA A 28 9.00 -4.26 11.65
CA ALA A 28 10.12 -3.51 11.09
C ALA A 28 9.66 -2.24 10.35
N PHE A 29 8.61 -2.33 9.52
CA PHE A 29 7.99 -1.16 8.88
C PHE A 29 7.54 -0.12 9.90
N ARG A 30 6.90 -0.55 11.01
CA ARG A 30 6.47 0.35 12.09
C ARG A 30 7.65 1.06 12.76
N VAL A 31 8.72 0.33 13.06
CA VAL A 31 9.93 0.88 13.69
C VAL A 31 10.59 1.93 12.79
N LEU A 32 10.77 1.62 11.51
CA LEU A 32 11.38 2.52 10.54
C LEU A 32 10.55 3.80 10.37
N LEU A 33 9.23 3.65 10.22
CA LEU A 33 8.33 4.81 10.11
C LEU A 33 8.34 5.68 11.38
N TRP A 34 8.48 5.08 12.56
CA TRP A 34 8.62 5.81 13.82
C TRP A 34 9.94 6.57 13.95
N GLN A 35 11.02 6.10 13.32
CA GLN A 35 12.29 6.82 13.29
C GLN A 35 12.13 8.12 12.48
N GLU A 36 11.54 8.03 11.29
CA GLU A 36 11.18 9.20 10.47
C GLU A 36 10.25 10.16 11.22
N SER A 37 9.25 9.62 11.93
CA SER A 37 8.33 10.43 12.75
C SER A 37 9.05 11.31 13.77
N LYS A 38 10.09 10.78 14.41
CA LYS A 38 10.90 11.52 15.39
C LYS A 38 11.77 12.57 14.72
N GLU A 39 12.41 12.22 13.60
CA GLU A 39 13.30 13.11 12.87
C GLU A 39 12.56 14.33 12.31
N TYR A 40 11.39 14.11 11.72
CA TYR A 40 10.62 15.16 11.02
C TYR A 40 9.46 15.75 11.84
N ALA A 41 9.32 15.34 13.11
CA ALA A 41 8.21 15.75 14.00
C ALA A 41 6.82 15.58 13.35
N LEU A 42 6.63 14.45 12.66
CA LEU A 42 5.39 14.04 12.01
C LEU A 42 4.88 12.75 12.62
N SER A 43 3.57 12.55 12.64
CA SER A 43 3.02 11.24 12.98
C SER A 43 3.24 10.24 11.84
N PRO A 44 3.23 8.92 12.11
CA PRO A 44 3.38 7.90 11.07
C PRO A 44 2.40 8.07 9.90
N ILE A 45 1.13 8.39 10.21
CA ILE A 45 0.10 8.58 9.18
C ILE A 45 0.31 9.85 8.36
N GLN A 46 0.91 10.91 8.93
CA GLN A 46 1.25 12.11 8.17
C GLN A 46 2.32 11.81 7.12
N ILE A 47 3.36 11.05 7.50
CA ILE A 47 4.41 10.62 6.56
C ILE A 47 3.82 9.76 5.45
N GLN A 48 3.00 8.76 5.81
CA GLN A 48 2.35 7.90 4.83
C GLN A 48 1.45 8.68 3.85
N LEU A 49 0.70 9.68 4.36
CA LEU A 49 -0.11 10.56 3.51
C LEU A 49 0.76 11.44 2.60
N LEU A 50 1.87 12.00 3.09
CA LEU A 50 2.79 12.78 2.25
C LEU A 50 3.34 11.95 1.09
N ILE A 51 3.84 10.75 1.40
CA ILE A 51 4.36 9.80 0.41
C ILE A 51 3.25 9.45 -0.60
N PHE A 52 2.05 9.12 -0.10
CA PHE A 52 0.93 8.77 -0.98
C PHE A 52 0.55 9.91 -1.92
N LEU A 53 0.36 11.13 -1.40
CA LEU A 53 0.02 12.32 -2.19
C LEU A 53 1.11 12.65 -3.23
N HIS A 54 2.38 12.35 -2.92
CA HIS A 54 3.49 12.57 -3.83
C HIS A 54 3.46 11.63 -5.04
N PHE A 55 3.20 10.34 -4.82
CA PHE A 55 3.28 9.31 -5.87
C PHE A 55 1.94 9.00 -6.56
N HIS A 56 0.80 9.45 -6.02
CA HIS A 56 -0.52 9.17 -6.59
C HIS A 56 -1.14 10.40 -7.22
N SER A 57 -1.90 10.18 -8.29
CA SER A 57 -2.64 11.19 -9.06
C SER A 57 -3.79 11.83 -8.28
N GLU A 58 -4.25 12.99 -8.74
CA GLU A 58 -5.18 13.88 -8.01
C GLU A 58 -6.53 13.26 -7.69
N GLU A 59 -7.04 12.38 -8.54
CA GLU A 59 -8.32 11.70 -8.32
C GLU A 59 -8.33 10.81 -7.06
N LYS A 60 -7.14 10.43 -6.57
CA LYS A 60 -6.94 9.63 -5.36
C LYS A 60 -6.70 10.47 -4.10
N ARG A 61 -6.66 11.80 -4.21
CA ARG A 61 -6.28 12.72 -3.13
C ARG A 61 -7.46 13.35 -2.39
N LYS A 62 -8.61 12.66 -2.36
CA LYS A 62 -9.80 13.05 -1.58
C LYS A 62 -9.84 12.30 -0.25
N VAL A 63 -10.37 12.94 0.79
CA VAL A 63 -10.49 12.34 2.15
C VAL A 63 -11.17 10.98 2.13
N SER A 64 -12.27 10.83 1.38
CA SER A 64 -12.99 9.56 1.29
C SER A 64 -12.14 8.45 0.68
N TYR A 65 -11.30 8.78 -0.30
CA TYR A 65 -10.40 7.82 -0.93
C TYR A 65 -9.32 7.38 0.05
N LEU A 66 -8.64 8.36 0.66
CA LEU A 66 -7.57 8.11 1.63
C LEU A 66 -8.06 7.33 2.86
N ALA A 67 -9.29 7.55 3.31
CA ALA A 67 -9.89 6.78 4.40
C ALA A 67 -9.95 5.28 4.07
N ASN A 68 -10.40 4.94 2.86
CA ASN A 68 -10.42 3.56 2.41
C ASN A 68 -8.99 3.03 2.19
N GLU A 69 -8.13 3.80 1.51
CA GLU A 69 -6.73 3.43 1.23
C GLU A 69 -5.97 2.99 2.48
N PHE A 70 -6.09 3.78 3.55
CA PHE A 70 -5.38 3.53 4.81
C PHE A 70 -6.20 2.70 5.81
N ASN A 71 -7.39 2.24 5.43
CA ASN A 71 -8.35 1.53 6.29
C ASN A 71 -8.60 2.29 7.62
N MET A 72 -8.81 3.61 7.51
CA MET A 72 -9.07 4.52 8.63
C MET A 72 -10.41 5.23 8.48
N SER A 73 -10.91 5.80 9.58
CA SER A 73 -12.13 6.61 9.51
C SER A 73 -11.88 7.92 8.74
N LYS A 74 -12.92 8.42 8.05
CA LYS A 74 -12.89 9.75 7.42
C LYS A 74 -12.57 10.87 8.42
N ALA A 75 -12.98 10.72 9.68
CA ALA A 75 -12.67 11.65 10.75
C ALA A 75 -11.17 11.69 11.05
N THR A 76 -10.52 10.53 11.17
CA THR A 76 -9.06 10.40 11.39
C THR A 76 -8.27 11.03 10.25
N ILE A 77 -8.63 10.73 9.00
CA ILE A 77 -7.98 11.34 7.84
C ILE A 77 -8.20 12.86 7.81
N SER A 78 -9.42 13.33 8.05
CA SER A 78 -9.73 14.77 8.05
C SER A 78 -8.91 15.54 9.10
N GLU A 79 -8.78 14.99 10.32
CA GLU A 79 -7.97 15.62 11.38
C GLU A 79 -6.47 15.60 11.03
N THR A 80 -6.00 14.51 10.41
CA THR A 80 -4.61 14.41 9.94
C THR A 80 -4.32 15.47 8.87
N VAL A 81 -5.21 15.60 7.88
CA VAL A 81 -5.14 16.60 6.81
C VAL A 81 -5.14 18.01 7.39
N LYS A 82 -6.04 18.32 8.34
CA LYS A 82 -6.09 19.61 9.03
C LYS A 82 -4.75 19.92 9.72
N THR A 83 -4.17 18.95 10.41
CA THR A 83 -2.86 19.12 11.06
C THR A 83 -1.74 19.34 10.04
N MET A 84 -1.76 18.63 8.90
CA MET A 84 -0.77 18.80 7.83
C MET A 84 -0.89 20.17 7.14
N GLU A 85 -2.11 20.69 6.98
CA GLU A 85 -2.38 22.03 6.47
C GLU A 85 -1.85 23.11 7.43
N GLN A 86 -2.08 22.95 8.74
CA GLN A 86 -1.51 23.84 9.76
C GLN A 86 0.02 23.82 9.79
N LYS A 87 0.64 22.69 9.42
CA LYS A 87 2.10 22.56 9.24
C LYS A 87 2.59 23.08 7.88
N GLU A 88 1.70 23.59 7.03
CA GLU A 88 1.96 24.11 5.68
C GLU A 88 2.54 23.05 4.72
N LEU A 89 2.23 21.78 4.95
CA LEU A 89 2.69 20.67 4.11
C LEU A 89 1.74 20.38 2.95
N ILE A 90 0.48 20.81 3.08
CA ILE A 90 -0.54 20.64 2.07
C ILE A 90 -1.37 21.91 1.92
N VAL A 91 -2.11 21.98 0.82
CA VAL A 91 -3.20 22.93 0.59
C VAL A 91 -4.44 22.18 0.10
N LYS A 92 -5.62 22.71 0.44
CA LYS A 92 -6.91 22.20 -0.03
C LYS A 92 -7.37 23.00 -1.25
N ALA A 93 -7.64 22.30 -2.34
CA ALA A 93 -8.33 22.85 -3.50
C ALA A 93 -9.81 22.45 -3.43
N TYR A 94 -10.69 23.40 -3.12
CA TYR A 94 -12.12 23.16 -3.03
C TYR A 94 -12.75 23.06 -4.42
N ASP A 95 -13.73 22.16 -4.55
CA ASP A 95 -14.50 22.03 -5.78
C ASP A 95 -15.45 23.24 -5.92
N PRO A 96 -15.44 23.98 -7.04
CA PRO A 96 -16.38 25.08 -7.28
C PRO A 96 -17.85 24.65 -7.24
N ALA A 97 -18.14 23.39 -7.56
CA ALA A 97 -19.50 22.84 -7.59
C ALA A 97 -19.96 22.26 -6.23
N ASP A 98 -19.02 21.87 -5.36
CA ASP A 98 -19.30 21.35 -4.02
C ASP A 98 -18.23 21.81 -3.01
N THR A 99 -18.54 22.88 -2.27
CA THR A 99 -17.63 23.43 -1.25
C THR A 99 -17.35 22.49 -0.08
N ARG A 100 -18.07 21.36 0.02
CA ARG A 100 -17.80 20.30 1.00
C ARG A 100 -16.79 19.28 0.48
N SER A 101 -16.49 19.29 -0.82
CA SER A 101 -15.47 18.48 -1.47
C SER A 101 -14.19 19.28 -1.68
N TYR A 102 -13.06 18.67 -1.36
CA TYR A 102 -11.76 19.24 -1.69
C TYR A 102 -10.76 18.15 -2.07
N THR A 103 -9.83 18.52 -2.94
CA THR A 103 -8.65 17.73 -3.29
C THR A 103 -7.46 18.24 -2.49
N ILE A 104 -6.62 17.33 -2.03
CA ILE A 104 -5.43 17.64 -1.23
C ILE A 104 -4.22 17.70 -2.15
N HIS A 105 -3.47 18.81 -2.10
CA HIS A 105 -2.22 18.97 -2.86
C HIS A 105 -1.07 19.23 -1.91
N LEU A 106 0.11 18.71 -2.23
CA LEU A 106 1.33 19.02 -1.50
C LEU A 106 1.77 20.46 -1.80
N THR A 107 2.22 21.17 -0.78
CA THR A 107 3.06 22.37 -0.97
C THR A 107 4.46 21.95 -1.43
N GLU A 108 5.31 22.92 -1.79
CA GLU A 108 6.74 22.66 -2.03
C GLU A 108 7.40 22.01 -0.81
N LYS A 109 7.19 22.58 0.38
CA LYS A 109 7.64 22.02 1.66
C LYS A 109 7.14 20.59 1.89
N GLY A 110 5.88 20.31 1.56
CA GLY A 110 5.31 18.97 1.66
C GLY A 110 5.94 17.96 0.70
N ARG A 111 6.23 18.40 -0.53
CA ARG A 111 6.91 17.58 -1.54
C ARG A 111 8.33 17.22 -1.11
N ASP A 112 9.10 18.20 -0.65
CA ASP A 112 10.47 17.98 -0.15
C ASP A 112 10.50 16.97 1.01
N LEU A 113 9.54 17.08 1.93
CA LEU A 113 9.44 16.14 3.05
C LEU A 113 9.01 14.74 2.59
N ALA A 114 8.09 14.64 1.63
CA ALA A 114 7.68 13.37 1.06
C ALA A 114 8.86 12.64 0.41
N GLU A 115 9.70 13.37 -0.35
CA GLU A 115 10.91 12.82 -0.97
C GLU A 115 11.89 12.30 0.09
N LYS A 116 12.20 13.12 1.10
CA LYS A 116 13.11 12.73 2.20
C LYS A 116 12.63 11.50 2.96
N THR A 117 11.34 11.45 3.30
CA THR A 117 10.76 10.37 4.12
C THR A 117 10.42 9.12 3.32
N SER A 118 10.31 9.18 1.99
CA SER A 118 10.00 8.01 1.14
C SER A 118 11.05 6.89 1.21
N GLY A 119 12.28 7.23 1.62
CA GLY A 119 13.40 6.30 1.76
C GLY A 119 13.37 5.39 2.99
N PHE A 120 12.37 5.51 3.88
CA PHE A 120 12.33 4.82 5.17
C PHE A 120 12.39 3.29 5.08
N THR A 121 12.10 2.71 3.91
CA THR A 121 12.10 1.26 3.66
C THR A 121 13.45 0.71 3.20
N ARG A 122 14.51 1.54 3.14
CA ARG A 122 15.83 1.18 2.61
C ARG A 122 16.40 -0.10 3.23
N GLU A 123 16.32 -0.25 4.55
CA GLU A 123 16.85 -1.42 5.26
C GLU A 123 16.10 -2.71 4.92
N ILE A 124 14.84 -2.62 4.49
CA ILE A 124 14.06 -3.76 3.99
C ILE A 124 14.43 -4.05 2.54
N ARG A 125 14.70 -3.01 1.74
CA ARG A 125 15.07 -3.15 0.32
C ARG A 125 16.38 -3.91 0.11
N VAL A 126 17.39 -3.66 0.94
CA VAL A 126 18.73 -4.27 0.83
C VAL A 126 18.69 -5.81 0.75
N PRO A 127 18.05 -6.55 1.67
CA PRO A 127 17.99 -8.01 1.57
C PRO A 127 17.11 -8.49 0.42
N VAL A 128 16.05 -7.76 0.04
CA VAL A 128 15.22 -8.12 -1.12
C VAL A 128 16.03 -8.04 -2.41
N ASP A 129 16.91 -7.04 -2.56
CA ASP A 129 17.76 -6.91 -3.75
C ASP A 129 18.74 -8.08 -3.93
N GLN A 130 19.16 -8.72 -2.83
CA GLN A 130 20.10 -9.84 -2.82
C GLN A 130 19.47 -11.19 -3.19
N LEU A 131 18.14 -11.29 -3.19
CA LEU A 131 17.45 -12.49 -3.64
C LEU A 131 17.73 -12.73 -5.13
N ASN A 132 17.89 -14.00 -5.51
CA ASN A 132 17.96 -14.37 -6.91
C ASN A 132 16.60 -14.09 -7.61
N PRO A 133 16.57 -14.00 -8.95
CA PRO A 133 15.35 -13.66 -9.68
C PRO A 133 14.16 -14.59 -9.38
N ASP A 134 14.38 -15.90 -9.32
CA ASP A 134 13.32 -16.89 -9.11
C ASP A 134 12.69 -16.75 -7.71
N ASP A 135 13.51 -16.53 -6.68
CA ASP A 135 13.05 -16.30 -5.31
C ASP A 135 12.24 -14.99 -5.19
N LYS A 136 12.64 -13.94 -5.92
CA LYS A 136 11.88 -12.67 -5.97
C LYS A 136 10.50 -12.89 -6.57
N GLU A 137 10.42 -13.61 -7.69
CA GLU A 137 9.15 -13.88 -8.36
C GLU A 137 8.24 -14.77 -7.50
N ASN A 138 8.78 -15.84 -6.92
CA ASN A 138 8.02 -16.73 -6.02
C ASN A 138 7.51 -15.99 -4.78
N LEU A 139 8.34 -15.13 -4.17
CA LEU A 139 7.94 -14.31 -3.05
C LEU A 139 6.83 -13.32 -3.44
N LEU A 140 6.99 -12.61 -4.57
CA LEU A 140 6.00 -11.66 -5.07
C LEU A 140 4.64 -12.35 -5.31
N LEU A 141 4.62 -13.47 -6.02
CA LEU A 141 3.39 -14.22 -6.29
C LEU A 141 2.71 -14.70 -5.00
N SER A 142 3.49 -15.18 -4.04
CA SER A 142 2.99 -15.63 -2.74
C SER A 142 2.34 -14.48 -1.97
N LEU A 143 3.00 -13.31 -1.93
CA LEU A 143 2.48 -12.11 -1.27
C LEU A 143 1.21 -11.60 -1.97
N LEU A 144 1.19 -11.51 -3.30
CA LEU A 144 0.01 -11.08 -4.06
C LEU A 144 -1.19 -12.00 -3.81
N SER A 145 -0.96 -13.32 -3.71
CA SER A 145 -2.02 -14.28 -3.39
C SER A 145 -2.60 -14.07 -1.98
N ILE A 146 -1.75 -13.82 -0.99
CA ILE A 146 -2.19 -13.51 0.39
C ILE A 146 -2.99 -12.20 0.40
N ILE A 147 -2.48 -11.14 -0.22
CA ILE A 147 -3.15 -9.83 -0.28
C ILE A 147 -4.49 -9.96 -1.00
N ARG A 148 -4.58 -10.75 -2.07
CA ARG A 148 -5.85 -11.01 -2.78
C ARG A 148 -6.88 -11.63 -1.85
N HIS A 149 -6.50 -12.63 -1.05
CA HIS A 149 -7.40 -13.24 -0.08
C HIS A 149 -7.87 -12.23 1.00
N LEU A 150 -6.95 -11.41 1.52
CA LEU A 150 -7.29 -10.37 2.51
C LEU A 150 -8.23 -9.31 1.93
N ASN A 151 -8.09 -8.99 0.65
CA ASN A 151 -8.98 -8.06 -0.04
C ASN A 151 -10.37 -8.68 -0.28
N GLN A 152 -10.44 -9.94 -0.73
CA GLN A 152 -11.71 -10.66 -0.91
C GLN A 152 -12.49 -10.83 0.40
N THR A 153 -11.78 -10.97 1.52
CA THR A 153 -12.36 -11.07 2.87
C THR A 153 -12.58 -9.71 3.54
N GLN A 154 -12.39 -8.60 2.82
CA GLN A 154 -12.63 -7.22 3.27
C GLN A 154 -11.80 -6.80 4.50
N ILE A 155 -10.70 -7.49 4.79
CA ILE A 155 -9.73 -7.08 5.82
C ILE A 155 -8.96 -5.83 5.34
N ILE A 156 -8.73 -5.72 4.03
CA ILE A 156 -8.17 -4.54 3.37
C ILE A 156 -9.08 -4.12 2.20
N THR A 157 -9.37 -2.82 2.10
CA THR A 157 -10.48 -2.34 1.25
C THR A 157 -10.07 -1.89 -0.15
N VAL A 158 -8.90 -1.26 -0.32
CA VAL A 158 -8.43 -0.79 -1.64
C VAL A 158 -7.19 -1.56 -2.05
N GLN A 159 -7.29 -2.30 -3.15
CA GLN A 159 -6.16 -3.00 -3.76
C GLN A 159 -6.29 -2.93 -5.29
N ARG A 160 -5.47 -2.06 -5.88
CA ARG A 160 -5.40 -1.81 -7.33
C ARG A 160 -4.52 -2.83 -8.06
N MET A 161 -4.45 -4.06 -7.55
CA MET A 161 -3.55 -5.08 -8.06
C MET A 161 -4.02 -5.64 -9.41
N CYS A 162 -3.09 -6.16 -10.22
CA CYS A 162 -3.46 -6.93 -11.42
C CYS A 162 -4.48 -8.02 -11.09
N MET A 163 -4.30 -8.79 -10.01
CA MET A 163 -5.19 -9.90 -9.67
C MET A 163 -6.63 -9.50 -9.32
N SER A 164 -6.89 -8.23 -8.99
CA SER A 164 -8.24 -7.68 -8.74
C SER A 164 -8.78 -6.84 -9.91
N CYS A 165 -8.03 -6.68 -10.99
CA CYS A 165 -8.37 -5.81 -12.12
C CYS A 165 -9.29 -6.50 -13.15
N SER A 166 -10.29 -5.78 -13.68
CA SER A 166 -11.21 -6.23 -14.74
C SER A 166 -10.48 -6.74 -15.98
N HIS A 167 -9.35 -6.11 -16.32
CA HIS A 167 -8.55 -6.43 -17.49
C HIS A 167 -7.67 -7.68 -17.32
N TYR A 168 -7.45 -8.15 -16.10
CA TYR A 168 -6.55 -9.24 -15.80
C TYR A 168 -7.22 -10.61 -15.97
N LYS A 169 -6.53 -11.46 -16.73
CA LYS A 169 -6.88 -12.86 -16.98
C LYS A 169 -5.72 -13.76 -16.57
N THR A 170 -6.07 -14.94 -16.07
CA THR A 170 -5.13 -16.03 -15.81
C THR A 170 -5.69 -17.31 -16.43
N ASP A 171 -4.84 -18.11 -17.05
CA ASP A 171 -5.26 -19.41 -17.60
C ASP A 171 -5.07 -20.56 -16.58
N LYS A 172 -5.41 -21.79 -16.99
CA LYS A 172 -5.24 -22.99 -16.16
C LYS A 172 -3.77 -23.37 -15.91
N LYS A 173 -2.84 -22.84 -16.69
CA LYS A 173 -1.39 -23.07 -16.56
C LYS A 173 -0.72 -22.01 -15.68
N GLY A 174 -1.47 -20.98 -15.27
CA GLY A 174 -0.96 -19.87 -14.48
C GLY A 174 -0.35 -18.74 -15.32
N GLU A 175 -0.54 -18.73 -16.64
CA GLU A 175 -0.06 -17.62 -17.48
C GLU A 175 -0.91 -16.36 -17.21
N HIS A 176 -0.23 -15.24 -16.97
CA HIS A 176 -0.85 -13.95 -16.69
C HIS A 176 -1.03 -13.13 -17.97
N PHE A 177 -2.19 -12.48 -18.14
CA PHE A 177 -2.47 -11.65 -19.31
C PHE A 177 -3.26 -10.39 -18.93
N CYS A 178 -2.87 -9.25 -19.50
CA CYS A 178 -3.62 -8.00 -19.40
C CYS A 178 -4.31 -7.71 -20.74
N SER A 179 -5.64 -7.69 -20.74
CA SER A 179 -6.44 -7.42 -21.94
C SER A 179 -6.42 -5.96 -22.40
N LEU A 180 -6.19 -5.01 -21.49
CA LEU A 180 -6.05 -3.60 -21.85
C LEU A 180 -4.73 -3.34 -22.61
N LEU A 181 -3.63 -3.88 -22.09
CA LEU A 181 -2.30 -3.76 -22.72
C LEU A 181 -2.10 -4.77 -23.86
N ASN A 182 -3.03 -5.71 -24.02
CA ASN A 182 -2.97 -6.82 -24.97
C ASN A 182 -1.64 -7.60 -24.90
N GLN A 183 -1.19 -7.92 -23.68
CA GLN A 183 0.11 -8.56 -23.47
C GLN A 183 0.08 -9.66 -22.42
N LYS A 184 0.94 -10.68 -22.62
CA LYS A 184 1.32 -11.62 -21.56
C LYS A 184 2.18 -10.90 -20.53
N LEU A 185 2.01 -11.23 -19.26
CA LEU A 185 2.77 -10.70 -18.14
C LEU A 185 3.60 -11.83 -17.52
N ASN A 186 4.86 -11.57 -17.24
CA ASN A 186 5.63 -12.41 -16.33
C ASN A 186 5.22 -12.10 -14.89
N ALA A 187 5.65 -12.92 -13.93
CA ALA A 187 5.39 -12.69 -12.51
C ALA A 187 5.91 -11.31 -12.07
N SER A 188 7.10 -10.93 -12.55
CA SER A 188 7.74 -9.63 -12.31
C SER A 188 7.02 -8.44 -12.97
N ASP A 189 6.16 -8.67 -13.97
CA ASP A 189 5.36 -7.61 -14.61
C ASP A 189 4.03 -7.32 -13.86
N LEU A 190 3.67 -8.17 -12.89
CA LEU A 190 2.44 -7.99 -12.11
C LEU A 190 2.54 -6.75 -11.22
N ARG A 191 1.55 -5.88 -11.35
CA ARG A 191 1.48 -4.63 -10.58
C ARG A 191 0.68 -4.84 -9.31
N ILE A 192 1.25 -4.45 -8.17
CA ILE A 192 0.56 -4.36 -6.87
C ILE A 192 -0.34 -3.10 -6.80
N ASP A 193 0.00 -2.08 -7.58
CA ASP A 193 -0.77 -0.87 -7.75
C ASP A 193 -0.77 -0.47 -9.23
N CYS A 194 -1.83 -0.86 -9.95
CA CYS A 194 -1.97 -0.65 -11.37
C CYS A 194 -2.67 0.70 -11.63
N PRO A 195 -2.07 1.62 -12.41
CA PRO A 195 -2.69 2.91 -12.73
C PRO A 195 -3.98 2.76 -13.53
N ASP A 196 -4.05 1.71 -14.35
CA ASP A 196 -5.21 1.37 -15.20
C ASP A 196 -6.16 0.37 -14.52
N HIS A 197 -6.14 0.29 -13.19
CA HIS A 197 -6.99 -0.66 -12.46
C HIS A 197 -8.47 -0.28 -12.58
N GLU A 198 -9.27 -1.27 -12.97
CA GLU A 198 -10.72 -1.22 -12.90
C GLU A 198 -11.22 -2.38 -12.03
N LEU A 199 -12.15 -2.11 -11.12
CA LEU A 199 -12.74 -3.17 -10.29
C LEU A 199 -13.52 -4.15 -11.17
N LYS A 200 -13.30 -5.45 -10.96
CA LYS A 200 -14.19 -6.49 -11.50
C LYS A 200 -15.59 -6.27 -10.93
N ALA A 201 -16.59 -6.11 -11.79
CA ALA A 201 -17.97 -6.17 -11.36
C ALA A 201 -18.22 -7.51 -10.68
N GLU A 202 -18.80 -7.49 -9.49
CA GLU A 202 -19.26 -8.72 -8.82
C GLU A 202 -20.37 -9.33 -9.68
N SER A 203 -20.14 -10.57 -10.14
CA SER A 203 -21.11 -11.40 -10.84
C SER A 203 -21.83 -12.32 -9.86
#